data_AF-A0A7C3ZFG8-F1
#
_entry.id   AF-A0A7C3ZFG8-F1
#
_cell.length_a   1.000
_cell.length_b   1.000
_cell.length_c   1.000
_cell.angle_alpha   90.00
_cell.angle_beta   90.00
_cell.angle_gamma   90.00
#
_symmetry.space_group_name_H-M   'P 1'
#
loop_
_entity.id
_entity.type
_entity.pdbx_description
1 polymer ?
#
loop_
_entity_poly.entity_id
_entity_poly.type
_entity_poly.pdbx_seq_one_letter_code
_entity_poly.pdbx_strand_id
1 'polypeptide(L)' 'MTPEEILKRAIELEKEAIEEYTKMKKDADAGTAELLEFLIEQEKEHIKLLNDRLKAVML' A
#
# COMPACT_ATOMS: atom_id res chain seq x y z
N MET A 1 -9.05 11.46 15.76
CA MET A 1 -9.11 10.99 14.37
C MET A 1 -10.43 10.27 14.17
N THR A 2 -11.19 10.61 13.15
CA THR A 2 -12.41 9.92 12.73
C THR A 2 -12.05 8.61 12.01
N PRO A 3 -13.00 7.65 11.87
CA PRO A 3 -12.77 6.45 11.05
C PRO A 3 -12.35 6.77 9.61
N GLU A 4 -12.90 7.83 9.01
CA GLU A 4 -12.52 8.31 7.68
C GLU A 4 -11.07 8.78 7.63
N GLU A 5 -10.64 9.58 8.61
CA GLU A 5 -9.25 10.08 8.72
C GLU A 5 -8.25 8.94 8.91
N ILE A 6 -8.62 7.90 9.67
CA ILE A 6 -7.81 6.69 9.86
C ILE A 6 -7.64 5.95 8.53
N LEU A 7 -8.73 5.72 7.80
CA LEU A 7 -8.69 5.01 6.52
C LEU A 7 -7.91 5.78 5.46
N LYS A 8 -8.07 7.11 5.39
CA LYS A 8 -7.26 7.95 4.51
C LYS A 8 -5.78 7.87 4.87
N ARG A 9 -5.43 7.95 6.15
CA ARG A 9 -4.03 7.82 6.57
C ARG A 9 -3.46 6.44 6.25
N ALA A 10 -4.23 5.37 6.46
CA ALA A 10 -3.81 4.01 6.09
C ALA A 10 -3.52 3.89 4.58
N ILE A 11 -4.39 4.43 3.72
CA ILE A 11 -4.18 4.43 2.26
C ILE A 11 -2.87 5.15 1.88
N GLU A 12 -2.58 6.29 2.52
CA GLU A 12 -1.32 7.00 2.25
C GLU A 12 -0.10 6.21 2.72
N LEU A 13 -0.18 5.50 3.85
CA LEU A 13 0.90 4.62 4.32
C LEU A 13 1.21 3.51 3.31
N GLU A 14 0.18 2.87 2.73
CA GLU A 14 0.41 1.82 1.72
C GLU A 14 1.01 2.40 0.43
N LYS A 15 0.63 3.61 0.03
CA LYS A 15 1.25 4.30 -1.12
C LYS A 15 2.72 4.65 -0.86
N GLU A 16 3.03 5.15 0.34
CA GLU A 16 4.40 5.42 0.78
C GLU A 16 5.25 4.13 0.76
N ALA A 17 4.69 3.01 1.22
CA ALA A 17 5.34 1.69 1.18
C ALA A 17 5.63 1.22 -0.26
N ILE A 18 4.65 1.33 -1.17
CA ILE A 18 4.84 1.00 -2.59
C ILE A 18 5.97 1.82 -3.20
N GLU A 19 6.01 3.13 -2.94
CA GLU A 19 7.06 4.01 -3.45
C GLU A 19 8.44 3.57 -2.93
N GLU A 20 8.53 3.26 -1.64
CA GLU A 20 9.77 2.83 -1.01
C GLU A 20 10.27 1.49 -1.55
N TYR A 21 9.40 0.48 -1.64
CA TYR A 21 9.74 -0.83 -2.21
C TYR A 21 10.12 -0.72 -3.69
N THR A 22 9.46 0.16 -4.44
CA THR A 22 9.80 0.43 -5.84
C THR A 22 11.19 1.04 -5.97
N LYS A 23 11.60 1.93 -5.04
CA LYS A 23 12.95 2.48 -5.00
C LYS A 23 13.98 1.41 -4.65
N MET A 24 13.74 0.64 -3.59
CA MET A 24 14.64 -0.46 -3.16
C MET A 24 14.86 -1.50 -4.26
N LYS A 25 13.82 -1.79 -5.04
CA LYS A 25 13.87 -2.80 -6.10
C LYS A 25 14.83 -2.44 -7.24
N LYS A 26 15.10 -1.14 -7.50
CA LYS A 26 15.94 -0.70 -8.62
C LYS A 26 17.37 -1.24 -8.55
N ASP A 27 17.92 -1.37 -7.35
CA ASP A 27 19.31 -1.78 -7.11
C ASP A 27 19.40 -3.17 -6.46
N ALA A 28 18.28 -3.90 -6.38
CA ALA A 28 18.18 -5.20 -5.75
C ALA A 28 18.69 -6.35 -6.66
N ASP A 29 19.27 -7.39 -6.06
CA ASP A 29 19.49 -8.65 -6.77
C ASP A 29 18.15 -9.32 -7.13
N ALA A 30 18.18 -10.32 -8.00
CA ALA A 30 16.97 -10.95 -8.53
C ALA A 30 16.03 -11.52 -7.44
N GLY A 31 16.58 -12.15 -6.40
CA GLY A 31 15.75 -12.73 -5.34
C GLY A 31 15.10 -11.66 -4.47
N THR A 32 15.87 -10.63 -4.12
CA THR A 32 15.34 -9.48 -3.38
C THR A 32 14.31 -8.69 -4.21
N ALA A 33 14.53 -8.53 -5.52
CA ALA A 33 13.61 -7.86 -6.43
C ALA A 33 12.27 -8.60 -6.57
N GLU A 34 12.28 -9.93 -6.56
CA GLU A 34 11.05 -10.75 -6.58
C GLU A 34 10.24 -10.58 -5.28
N LEU A 35 10.91 -10.60 -4.12
CA LEU A 35 10.25 -10.32 -2.84
C LEU A 35 9.64 -8.92 -2.81
N LEU A 36 10.38 -7.91 -3.25
CA LEU A 36 9.89 -6.53 -3.29
C LEU A 36 8.70 -6.38 -4.23
N GLU A 37 8.70 -7.06 -5.37
CA GLU A 37 7.53 -7.08 -6.26
C GLU A 37 6.32 -7.71 -5.60
N PHE A 38 6.50 -8.84 -4.91
CA PHE A 38 5.43 -9.46 -4.14
C PHE A 38 4.83 -8.51 -3.09
N LEU A 39 5.68 -7.81 -2.32
CA LEU A 39 5.23 -6.84 -1.32
C LEU A 39 4.46 -5.67 -1.96
N ILE A 40 4.96 -5.12 -3.08
CA ILE A 40 4.27 -4.06 -3.84
C ILE A 40 2.85 -4.49 -4.24
N GLU A 41 2.68 -5.74 -4.69
CA GLU A 41 1.35 -6.25 -5.04
C GLU A 41 0.44 -6.43 -3.81
N GLN A 42 0.97 -6.82 -2.65
CA GLN A 42 0.18 -6.87 -1.41
C GLN A 42 -0.36 -5.49 -1.02
N GLU A 43 0.48 -4.45 -1.06
CA GLU A 43 0.05 -3.10 -0.70
C GLU A 43 -1.01 -2.54 -1.65
N LYS A 44 -0.97 -2.90 -2.94
CA LYS A 44 -2.03 -2.55 -3.90
C LYS A 44 -3.37 -3.17 -3.52
N GLU A 45 -3.39 -4.43 -3.08
CA GLU A 45 -4.61 -5.09 -2.60
C GLU A 45 -5.09 -4.49 -1.27
N HIS A 46 -4.19 -4.10 -0.37
CA HIS A 46 -4.55 -3.35 0.84
C HIS A 46 -5.22 -2.01 0.50
N ILE A 47 -4.67 -1.23 -0.43
CA ILE A 47 -5.27 0.03 -0.89
C ILE A 47 -6.70 -0.20 -1.41
N LYS A 48 -6.92 -1.26 -2.21
CA LYS A 48 -8.24 -1.60 -2.73
C LYS A 48 -9.23 -1.90 -1.60
N LEU A 49 -8.85 -2.74 -0.64
CA LEU A 49 -9.66 -3.07 0.54
C LEU A 49 -9.99 -1.83 1.37
N LEU A 50 -9.00 -0.97 1.63
CA LEU A 50 -9.17 0.24 2.41
C LEU A 50 -10.10 1.25 1.72
N ASN A 51 -9.99 1.38 0.39
CA ASN A 51 -10.91 2.21 -0.40
C ASN A 51 -12.35 1.71 -0.32
N ASP A 52 -12.57 0.39 -0.37
CA ASP A 52 -13.91 -0.19 -0.24
C ASP A 52 -14.49 0.06 1.16
N ARG A 53 -13.66 -0.01 2.22
CA ARG A 53 -14.05 0.36 3.58
C ARG A 53 -14.35 1.85 3.71
N LEU A 54 -13.55 2.72 3.09
CA LEU A 54 -13.75 4.16 3.12
C LEU A 54 -15.11 4.53 2.49
N LYS A 55 -15.46 3.95 1.34
CA LYS A 55 -16.79 4.11 0.73
C LYS A 55 -17.91 3.68 1.68
N ALA A 56 -17.75 2.56 2.37
CA ALA A 56 -18.77 2.03 3.28
C ALA A 56 -19.00 2.92 4.52
N VAL A 57 -18.00 3.67 4.97
CA VAL A 57 -18.10 4.57 6.14
C VAL A 57 -18.65 5.95 5.77
N MET A 58 -18.61 6.33 4.50
CA MET A 58 -19.18 7.59 3.99
C MET A 58 -20.66 7.48 3.59
N LEU A 59 -21.23 6.27 3.57
CA LEU A 59 -22.66 5.98 3.32
C LEU A 59 -23.44 5.96 4.63
#